data_AF-A0A127B443-F1
#
_entry.id   AF-A0A127B443-F1
#
_cell.length_a   1.000
_cell.length_b   1.000
_cell.length_c   1.000
_cell.angle_alpha   90.00
_cell.angle_beta   90.00
_cell.angle_gamma   90.00
#
_symmetry.space_group_name_H-M   'P 1'
#
loop_
_entity.id
_entity.type
_entity.pdbx_description
1 polymer ?
#
loop_
_entity_poly.entity_id
_entity_poly.type
_entity_poly.pdbx_seq_one_letter_code
_entity_poly.pdbx_strand_id
1 'polypeptide(L)'
;MENLECEATDEQKALHELQKQCNEILYLIKNLQFNHNSAHVQLATKQALQYIYRALSEIDTKRVAHARVKPKAKVDLQDICGPAHASLEIILNLNYN
;
A
#
# COMPACT_ATOMS: atom_id res chain seq x y z
N MET A 1 6.00 -11.39 -1.14
CA MET A 1 4.85 -10.84 -1.88
C MET A 1 5.37 -10.34 -3.21
N GLU A 2 4.76 -10.81 -4.30
CA GLU A 2 5.19 -10.47 -5.67
C GLU A 2 4.16 -9.60 -6.40
N ASN A 3 2.89 -9.62 -5.99
CA ASN A 3 1.80 -8.83 -6.55
C ASN A 3 0.83 -8.36 -5.46
N LEU A 4 0.15 -7.24 -5.72
CA LEU A 4 -0.88 -6.67 -4.87
C LEU A 4 -2.26 -7.01 -5.44
N GLU A 5 -3.18 -7.52 -4.61
CA GLU A 5 -4.51 -7.91 -5.07
C GLU A 5 -5.52 -6.80 -4.73
N CYS A 6 -6.05 -6.18 -5.78
CA CYS A 6 -6.99 -5.05 -5.68
C CYS A 6 -8.42 -5.41 -6.10
N GLU A 7 -8.64 -6.65 -6.53
CA GLU A 7 -9.93 -7.13 -6.99
C GLU A 7 -10.70 -7.74 -5.83
N ALA A 8 -11.68 -7.00 -5.30
CA ALA A 8 -12.57 -7.52 -4.27
C ALA A 8 -13.99 -7.04 -4.50
N THR A 9 -14.94 -7.97 -4.36
CA THR A 9 -16.38 -7.73 -4.53
C THR A 9 -17.05 -7.17 -3.27
N ASP A 10 -16.38 -7.26 -2.11
CA ASP A 10 -16.85 -6.79 -0.81
C ASP A 10 -15.89 -5.71 -0.28
N GLU A 11 -16.40 -4.48 -0.09
CA GLU A 11 -15.62 -3.31 0.34
C GLU A 11 -14.86 -3.54 1.65
N GLN A 12 -15.52 -4.14 2.64
CA GLN A 12 -14.98 -4.24 3.98
C GLN A 12 -13.88 -5.31 4.04
N LYS A 13 -14.09 -6.43 3.33
CA LYS A 13 -13.05 -7.45 3.13
C LYS A 13 -11.90 -6.90 2.30
N ALA A 14 -12.20 -6.12 1.25
CA ALA A 14 -11.18 -5.48 0.41
C ALA A 14 -10.27 -4.56 1.23
N LEU A 15 -10.85 -3.67 2.04
CA LEU A 15 -10.08 -2.74 2.87
C LEU A 15 -9.25 -3.48 3.93
N HIS A 16 -9.75 -4.58 4.49
CA HIS A 16 -8.99 -5.38 5.44
C HIS A 16 -7.80 -6.08 4.78
N GLU A 17 -8.01 -6.70 3.62
CA GLU A 17 -6.95 -7.38 2.88
C GLU A 17 -5.91 -6.38 2.36
N LEU A 18 -6.34 -5.26 1.76
CA LEU A 18 -5.43 -4.20 1.34
C LEU A 18 -4.62 -3.63 2.50
N GLN A 19 -5.21 -3.50 3.70
CA GLN A 19 -4.47 -3.07 4.88
C GLN A 19 -3.37 -4.06 5.25
N LYS A 20 -3.66 -5.37 5.20
CA LYS A 20 -2.68 -6.41 5.45
C LYS A 20 -1.54 -6.36 4.42
N GLN A 21 -1.87 -6.29 3.13
CA GLN A 21 -0.88 -6.20 2.06
C GLN A 21 -0.02 -4.93 2.16
N CYS A 22 -0.63 -3.79 2.50
CA CYS A 22 0.11 -2.55 2.73
C CYS A 22 1.08 -2.65 3.92
N ASN A 23 0.69 -3.33 4.99
CA ASN A 23 1.56 -3.57 6.15
C ASN A 23 2.73 -4.52 5.81
N GLU A 24 2.50 -5.52 4.97
CA GLU A 24 3.57 -6.40 4.47
C GLU A 24 4.58 -5.61 3.63
N ILE A 25 4.12 -4.72 2.74
CA ILE A 25 5.01 -3.82 1.99
C ILE A 25 5.78 -2.91 2.93
N LEU A 26 5.11 -2.29 3.92
CA LEU A 26 5.76 -1.44 4.91
C LEU A 26 6.87 -2.17 5.67
N TYR A 27 6.66 -3.45 6.00
CA TYR A 27 7.68 -4.30 6.61
C TYR A 27 8.89 -4.50 5.68
N LEU A 28 8.66 -4.79 4.39
CA LEU A 28 9.73 -4.93 3.39
C LEU A 28 10.54 -3.64 3.23
N ILE A 29 9.87 -2.48 3.14
CA ILE A 29 10.55 -1.18 3.02
C ILE A 29 11.47 -0.93 4.23
N LYS A 30 10.97 -1.19 5.45
CA LYS A 30 11.77 -1.02 6.67
C LYS A 30 12.98 -1.92 6.68
N ASN A 31 12.85 -3.19 6.28
CA ASN A 31 13.99 -4.11 6.21
C ASN A 31 15.07 -3.61 5.22
N LEU A 32 14.67 -3.10 4.06
CA LEU A 32 15.61 -2.53 3.09
C LEU A 32 16.33 -1.28 3.62
N GLN A 33 15.61 -0.43 4.35
CA GLN A 33 16.18 0.77 4.98
C GLN A 33 17.30 0.43 5.97
N PHE A 34 17.20 -0.69 6.70
CA PHE A 34 18.23 -1.12 7.66
C PHE A 34 19.41 -1.86 7.00
N ASN A 35 19.18 -2.52 5.87
CA ASN A 35 20.19 -3.39 5.25
C ASN A 35 21.03 -2.70 4.15
N HIS A 36 20.57 -1.58 3.58
CA HIS A 36 21.23 -0.93 2.46
C HIS A 36 21.46 0.58 2.67
N ASN A 37 22.72 1.00 2.61
CA ASN A 37 23.14 2.37 2.92
C ASN A 37 23.46 3.22 1.69
N SER A 38 23.17 2.76 0.48
CA SER A 38 23.41 3.58 -0.71
C SER A 38 22.41 4.74 -0.77
N ALA A 39 22.86 5.92 -1.20
CA ALA A 39 22.01 7.10 -1.31
C ALA A 39 20.81 6.86 -2.25
N HIS A 40 21.00 6.05 -3.31
CA HIS A 40 19.93 5.68 -4.23
C HIS A 40 18.87 4.80 -3.55
N VAL A 41 19.29 3.78 -2.79
CA VAL A 41 18.36 2.90 -2.06
C VAL A 41 17.62 3.69 -0.96
N GLN A 42 18.30 4.60 -0.26
CA GLN A 42 17.66 5.46 0.75
C GLN A 42 16.60 6.41 0.13
N LEU A 43 16.88 6.98 -1.04
CA LEU A 43 15.92 7.85 -1.72
C LEU A 43 14.70 7.06 -2.21
N ALA A 44 14.93 5.90 -2.82
CA ALA A 44 13.87 5.06 -3.34
C ALA A 44 13.01 4.46 -2.20
N THR A 45 13.62 3.98 -1.11
CA THR A 45 12.87 3.54 0.08
C THR A 45 12.06 4.67 0.71
N LYS A 46 12.56 5.90 0.73
CA LYS A 46 11.79 7.07 1.18
C LYS A 46 10.57 7.34 0.29
N GLN A 47 10.70 7.22 -1.04
CA GLN A 47 9.58 7.36 -1.96
C GLN A 47 8.54 6.24 -1.76
N ALA A 48 8.98 4.99 -1.62
CA ALA A 48 8.09 3.87 -1.32
C ALA A 48 7.33 4.08 0.00
N LEU A 49 7.98 4.60 1.04
CA LEU A 49 7.33 4.97 2.30
C LEU A 49 6.23 6.02 2.10
N GLN A 50 6.46 7.03 1.28
CA GLN A 50 5.45 8.06 1.02
C GLN A 50 4.20 7.47 0.34
N TYR A 51 4.39 6.60 -0.65
CA TYR A 51 3.28 5.95 -1.33
C TYR A 51 2.52 4.98 -0.43
N ILE A 52 3.21 4.17 0.39
CA ILE A 52 2.52 3.22 1.26
C ILE A 52 1.74 3.92 2.39
N TYR A 53 2.26 5.02 2.94
CA TYR A 53 1.52 5.79 3.94
C TYR A 53 0.30 6.49 3.33
N ARG A 54 0.37 6.92 2.07
CA ARG A 54 -0.82 7.41 1.36
C ARG A 54 -1.87 6.31 1.23
N ALA A 55 -1.50 5.11 0.79
CA ALA A 55 -2.44 3.98 0.70
C ALA A 55 -3.10 3.66 2.05
N LEU A 56 -2.32 3.61 3.14
CA LEU A 56 -2.84 3.37 4.49
C LEU A 56 -3.80 4.48 4.95
N SER A 57 -3.48 5.74 4.67
CA SER A 57 -4.34 6.89 4.99
C SER A 57 -5.68 6.85 4.24
N GLU A 58 -5.67 6.40 2.98
CA GLU A 58 -6.89 6.24 2.18
C GLU A 58 -7.76 5.08 2.70
N ILE A 59 -7.14 3.98 3.14
CA ILE A 59 -7.85 2.88 3.81
C ILE A 59 -8.59 3.39 5.05
N ASP A 60 -7.91 4.13 5.93
CA ASP A 60 -8.52 4.66 7.16
C ASP A 60 -9.66 5.63 6.84
N THR A 61 -9.46 6.50 5.84
CA THR A 61 -10.49 7.43 5.36
C THR A 61 -11.73 6.70 4.86
N LYS A 62 -11.56 5.67 4.02
CA LYS A 62 -12.69 4.88 3.49
C LYS A 62 -13.38 4.07 4.59
N ARG A 63 -12.67 3.53 5.57
CA ARG A 63 -13.29 2.83 6.72
C ARG A 63 -14.19 3.77 7.54
N VAL A 64 -13.73 5.00 7.78
CA VAL A 64 -14.53 6.01 8.50
C VAL A 64 -15.73 6.44 7.66
N ALA A 65 -15.57 6.62 6.35
CA ALA A 65 -16.67 6.97 5.44
C ALA A 65 -17.73 5.85 5.36
N HIS A 66 -17.30 4.59 5.25
CA HIS A 66 -18.19 3.43 5.24
C HIS A 66 -19.00 3.29 6.54
N ALA A 67 -18.41 3.61 7.69
CA ALA A 67 -19.13 3.63 8.97
C ALA A 67 -20.25 4.68 9.03
N ARG A 68 -20.24 5.69 8.13
CA ARG A 68 -21.17 6.83 8.14
C ARG A 68 -22.23 6.78 7.04
N VAL A 69 -22.06 5.98 5.97
CA VAL A 69 -22.92 6.01 4.77
C VAL A 69 -23.51 4.62 4.49
N LYS A 70 -24.80 4.55 4.11
CA LYS A 70 -25.45 3.29 3.72
C LYS A 70 -24.80 2.69 2.46
N PRO A 71 -24.55 1.37 2.41
CA PRO A 71 -23.76 0.72 1.37
C PRO A 71 -24.55 0.63 0.06
N LYS A 72 -24.37 1.60 -0.84
CA LYS A 72 -24.90 1.53 -2.22
C LYS A 72 -23.95 2.09 -3.29
N ALA A 73 -22.80 2.64 -2.92
CA ALA A 73 -21.82 3.12 -3.90
C ALA A 73 -20.88 1.98 -4.30
N LYS A 74 -20.55 1.89 -5.60
CA LYS A 74 -19.42 1.07 -6.06
C LYS A 74 -18.17 1.53 -5.32
N VAL A 75 -17.41 0.57 -4.82
CA VAL A 75 -16.14 0.82 -4.14
C VAL A 75 -15.10 1.18 -5.18
N ASP A 76 -14.66 2.43 -5.16
CA ASP A 76 -13.43 2.81 -5.86
C ASP A 76 -12.25 2.61 -4.90
N LEU A 77 -11.34 1.70 -5.23
CA LEU A 77 -10.12 1.42 -4.47
C LEU A 77 -8.87 1.95 -5.15
N GLN A 78 -8.97 2.68 -6.27
CA GLN A 78 -7.82 3.17 -7.03
C GLN A 78 -6.89 4.05 -6.20
N ASP A 79 -7.45 4.89 -5.32
CA ASP A 79 -6.67 5.76 -4.44
C ASP A 79 -5.81 5.00 -3.42
N ILE A 80 -6.15 3.74 -3.14
CA ILE A 80 -5.35 2.84 -2.29
C ILE A 80 -4.40 2.02 -3.18
N CYS A 81 -4.95 1.41 -4.22
CA CYS A 81 -4.26 0.47 -5.09
C CYS A 81 -3.13 1.10 -5.90
N GLY A 82 -3.32 2.30 -6.45
CA GLY A 82 -2.29 3.00 -7.22
C GLY A 82 -1.03 3.25 -6.38
N PRO A 83 -1.12 3.94 -5.23
CA PRO A 83 0.02 4.15 -4.35
C PRO A 83 0.60 2.84 -3.79
N ALA A 84 -0.21 1.84 -3.44
CA ALA A 84 0.30 0.57 -2.94
C ALA A 84 1.14 -0.19 -3.98
N HIS A 85 0.68 -0.22 -5.25
CA HIS A 85 1.45 -0.79 -6.36
C HIS A 85 2.75 -0.03 -6.62
N ALA A 86 2.69 1.30 -6.69
CA ALA A 86 3.89 2.13 -6.89
C ALA A 86 4.94 1.89 -5.81
N SER A 87 4.50 1.75 -4.55
CA SER A 87 5.38 1.40 -3.44
C SER A 87 6.04 0.02 -3.62
N LEU A 88 5.24 -1.01 -3.93
CA LEU A 88 5.74 -2.37 -4.13
C LEU A 88 6.73 -2.45 -5.30
N GLU A 89 6.42 -1.81 -6.42
CA GLU A 89 7.28 -1.79 -7.62
C GLU A 89 8.66 -1.19 -7.31
N ILE A 90 8.71 -0.07 -6.58
CA ILE A 90 9.98 0.52 -6.16
C ILE A 90 10.78 -0.50 -5.34
N ILE A 91 10.15 -1.16 -4.38
CA ILE A 91 10.83 -2.10 -3.49
C ILE A 91 11.31 -3.35 -4.22
N LEU A 92 10.52 -3.91 -5.14
CA LEU A 92 10.94 -5.04 -5.96
C LEU A 92 12.16 -4.66 -6.81
N ASN A 93 12.16 -3.49 -7.45
CA ASN A 93 13.28 -3.03 -8.27
C ASN A 93 14.57 -2.77 -7.47
N LEU A 94 14.48 -2.53 -6.15
CA LEU A 94 15.64 -2.39 -5.27
C LEU A 94 16.23 -3.72 -4.81
N ASN A 95 15.42 -4.78 -4.76
CA ASN A 95 15.82 -6.11 -4.25
C ASN A 95 16.35 -7.04 -5.34
N TYR A 96 16.09 -6.74 -6.62
CA TYR A 96 16.53 -7.54 -7.79
C TYR A 96 17.78 -6.99 -8.49
N ASN A 97 18.53 -6.08 -7.86
CA ASN A 97 19.85 -5.59 -8.31
C ASN A 97 20.95 -6.08 -7.37
#